data_AF-A0A7C3PXS6-F1
#
_entry.id   AF-A0A7C3PXS6-F1
#
_cell.length_a   1.000
_cell.length_b   1.000
_cell.length_c   1.000
_cell.angle_alpha   90.00
_cell.angle_beta   90.00
_cell.angle_gamma   90.00
#
_symmetry.space_group_name_H-M   'P 1'
#
loop_
_entity.id
_entity.type
_entity.pdbx_description
1 polymer ?
#
loop_
_entity_poly.entity_id
_entity_poly.type
_entity_poly.pdbx_seq_one_letter_code
_entity_poly.pdbx_strand_id
1 'polypeptide(L)'
;MRHRGLTLVQLLVAIGTLALLSALLFPTIRGQVDKAKQKGCVSNLRQLHAALMLYREAQDGAVPYGRGEAMGLPPIMSMVYPSLVPDKHVFHCRAPSGNYAAKVFTQLWAVSGMDGLFPPWPEYVNQYKEDAVLLVDMNHDPAEHPRLEYVTHYGIAIYLGGQVRVVHRVGTPTERTWWNPE
;
A
#
# COMPACT_ATOMS: atom_id res chain seq x y z
N MET A 1 -22.71 -18.89 54.40
CA MET A 1 -22.93 -17.79 53.42
C MET A 1 -23.85 -18.32 52.33
N ARG A 2 -25.01 -17.68 52.10
CA ARG A 2 -26.05 -18.19 51.19
C ARG A 2 -25.77 -17.69 49.78
N HIS A 3 -25.26 -18.57 48.91
CA HIS A 3 -25.08 -18.26 47.49
C HIS A 3 -26.45 -18.00 46.84
N ARG A 4 -26.64 -16.80 46.27
CA ARG A 4 -27.77 -16.50 45.40
C ARG A 4 -27.49 -17.15 44.04
N GLY A 5 -28.28 -18.16 43.67
CA GLY A 5 -28.23 -18.77 42.34
C GLY A 5 -28.90 -17.86 41.31
N LEU A 6 -28.35 -17.82 40.09
CA LEU A 6 -29.02 -17.22 38.94
C LEU A 6 -30.30 -18.00 38.63
N THR A 7 -31.40 -17.28 38.40
CA THR A 7 -32.63 -17.90 37.90
C THR A 7 -32.48 -18.17 36.41
N LEU A 8 -33.19 -19.18 35.90
CA LEU A 8 -33.22 -19.53 34.48
C LEU A 8 -33.61 -18.34 33.60
N VAL A 9 -34.52 -17.49 34.08
CA VAL A 9 -34.95 -16.25 33.42
C VAL A 9 -33.81 -15.24 33.30
N GLN A 10 -33.01 -15.05 34.35
CA GLN A 10 -31.87 -14.12 34.33
C GLN A 10 -30.82 -14.56 33.30
N LEU A 11 -30.57 -15.87 33.19
CA LEU A 11 -29.64 -16.41 32.20
C LEU A 11 -30.16 -16.19 30.76
N LEU A 12 -31.46 -16.42 30.53
CA LEU A 12 -32.10 -16.21 29.22
C LEU A 12 -32.05 -14.75 28.77
N VAL A 13 -32.38 -13.81 29.67
CA VAL A 13 -32.32 -12.37 29.35
C VAL A 13 -30.88 -11.92 29.08
N ALA A 14 -29.90 -12.44 29.84
CA ALA A 14 -28.50 -12.12 29.62
C ALA A 14 -27.99 -12.61 28.25
N ILE A 15 -28.31 -13.85 27.87
CA ILE A 15 -27.90 -14.39 26.56
C ILE A 15 -28.63 -13.66 25.43
N GLY A 16 -29.92 -13.34 25.59
CA GLY A 16 -30.69 -12.58 24.61
C GLY A 16 -30.14 -11.17 24.37
N THR A 17 -29.77 -10.46 25.44
CA THR A 17 -29.14 -9.13 25.33
C THR A 17 -27.73 -9.20 24.72
N LEU A 18 -26.91 -10.18 25.10
CA LEU A 18 -25.60 -10.42 24.49
C LEU A 18 -25.72 -10.73 22.98
N ALA A 19 -26.66 -11.58 22.59
CA ALA A 19 -26.91 -11.91 21.18
C ALA A 19 -27.33 -10.68 20.37
N LEU A 20 -28.22 -9.85 20.91
CA LEU A 20 -28.64 -8.60 20.28
C LEU A 20 -27.47 -7.62 20.10
N LEU A 21 -26.67 -7.42 21.15
CA LEU A 21 -25.49 -6.54 21.08
C LEU A 21 -24.45 -7.06 20.08
N SER A 22 -24.15 -8.36 20.09
CA SER A 22 -23.20 -8.97 19.16
C SER A 22 -23.67 -8.86 17.70
N ALA A 23 -24.98 -8.99 17.43
CA ALA A 23 -25.52 -8.85 16.08
C ALA A 23 -25.29 -7.45 15.48
N LEU A 24 -25.36 -6.40 16.31
CA LEU A 24 -25.11 -5.02 15.89
C LEU A 24 -23.61 -4.70 15.76
N LEU A 25 -22.75 -5.35 16.55
CA LEU A 25 -21.30 -5.14 16.54
C LEU A 25 -20.59 -5.87 15.39
N PHE A 26 -21.08 -7.03 14.98
CA PHE A 26 -20.42 -7.84 13.95
C PHE A 26 -20.21 -7.15 12.58
N PRO A 27 -21.19 -6.45 11.98
CA PRO A 27 -21.00 -5.84 10.67
C PRO A 27 -20.01 -4.66 10.69
N THR A 28 -19.93 -3.92 11.79
CA THR A 28 -19.04 -2.74 11.92
C THR A 28 -17.56 -3.12 12.09
N ILE A 29 -17.26 -4.25 12.72
CA ILE A 29 -15.88 -4.72 12.94
C ILE A 29 -15.17 -5.04 11.61
N ARG A 30 -15.87 -5.60 10.62
CA ARG A 30 -15.26 -5.98 9.33
C ARG A 30 -14.63 -4.78 8.60
N GLY A 31 -15.34 -3.65 8.53
CA GLY A 31 -14.81 -2.43 7.89
C GLY A 31 -13.64 -1.79 8.68
N GLN A 32 -13.57 -1.98 10.00
CA GLN A 32 -12.45 -1.50 10.81
C GLN A 32 -11.17 -2.32 10.59
N VAL A 33 -11.31 -3.64 10.41
CA VAL A 33 -10.18 -4.53 10.13
C VAL A 33 -9.50 -4.14 8.81
N ASP A 34 -10.26 -3.86 7.76
CA ASP A 34 -9.67 -3.49 6.47
C ASP A 34 -8.99 -2.11 6.51
N LYS A 35 -9.58 -1.13 7.22
CA LYS A 35 -8.89 0.14 7.53
C LYS A 35 -7.62 -0.05 8.35
N ALA A 36 -7.59 -1.02 9.27
CA ALA A 36 -6.39 -1.33 10.05
C ALA A 36 -5.29 -1.95 9.17
N LYS A 37 -5.65 -2.86 8.26
CA LYS A 37 -4.72 -3.41 7.26
C LYS A 37 -4.17 -2.29 6.36
N GLN A 38 -5.02 -1.36 5.92
CA GLN A 38 -4.63 -0.19 5.14
C GLN A 38 -3.60 0.66 5.87
N LYS A 39 -3.85 1.00 7.13
CA LYS A 39 -2.89 1.72 7.97
C LYS A 39 -1.56 0.97 8.11
N GLY A 40 -1.60 -0.35 8.22
CA GLY A 40 -0.40 -1.20 8.22
C GLY A 40 0.41 -1.07 6.93
N CYS A 41 -0.23 -1.16 5.76
CA CYS A 41 0.46 -1.05 4.47
C CYS A 41 1.00 0.37 4.22
N VAL A 42 0.29 1.41 4.67
CA VAL A 42 0.80 2.78 4.67
C VAL A 42 2.06 2.92 5.55
N SER A 43 2.09 2.28 6.72
CA SER A 43 3.28 2.26 7.59
C SER A 43 4.45 1.54 6.92
N ASN A 44 4.18 0.43 6.23
CA ASN A 44 5.19 -0.31 5.48
C ASN A 44 5.75 0.52 4.32
N LEU A 45 4.89 1.20 3.55
CA LEU A 45 5.33 2.11 2.48
C LEU A 45 6.26 3.20 3.01
N ARG A 46 5.95 3.82 4.15
CA ARG A 46 6.82 4.82 4.78
C ARG A 46 8.17 4.26 5.21
N GLN A 47 8.20 3.05 5.76
CA GLN A 47 9.45 2.38 6.11
C GLN A 47 10.31 2.10 4.86
N LEU A 48 9.68 1.64 3.77
CA LEU A 48 10.37 1.44 2.49
C LEU A 48 10.87 2.76 1.91
N HIS A 49 10.07 3.83 1.94
CA HIS A 49 10.50 5.14 1.46
C HIS A 49 11.72 5.64 2.23
N ALA A 50 11.70 5.54 3.57
CA ALA A 50 12.87 5.90 4.37
C ALA A 50 14.10 5.08 3.98
N ALA A 51 13.96 3.77 3.78
CA ALA A 51 15.05 2.92 3.31
C ALA A 51 15.54 3.30 1.90
N LEU A 52 14.62 3.66 0.99
CA LEU A 52 14.98 4.15 -0.35
C LEU A 52 15.75 5.47 -0.28
N MET A 53 15.35 6.40 0.58
CA MET A 53 16.06 7.68 0.74
C MET A 53 17.45 7.46 1.35
N LEU A 54 17.58 6.58 2.35
CA LEU A 54 18.89 6.20 2.90
C LEU A 54 19.79 5.52 1.86
N TYR A 55 19.22 4.64 1.03
CA TYR A 55 19.96 4.04 -0.08
C TYR A 55 20.41 5.11 -1.09
N ARG A 56 19.52 6.05 -1.41
CA ARG A 56 19.78 7.19 -2.30
C ARG A 56 20.96 8.04 -1.84
N GLU A 57 20.98 8.34 -0.55
CA GLU A 57 22.07 9.09 0.10
C GLU A 57 23.37 8.28 0.09
N ALA A 58 23.32 6.98 0.35
CA ALA A 58 24.51 6.13 0.37
C ALA A 58 25.14 5.88 -1.01
N GLN A 59 24.39 6.04 -2.11
CA GLN A 59 24.90 5.87 -3.48
C GLN A 59 25.42 7.17 -4.10
N ASP A 60 25.38 8.30 -3.38
CA ASP A 60 25.79 9.62 -3.90
C ASP A 60 25.19 9.91 -5.28
N GLY A 61 23.85 9.80 -5.39
CA GLY A 61 23.12 10.03 -6.64
C GLY A 61 23.55 11.33 -7.33
N ALA A 62 23.99 11.23 -8.58
CA ALA A 62 24.57 12.34 -9.34
C ALA A 62 23.56 13.45 -9.67
N VAL A 63 22.26 13.15 -9.65
CA VAL A 63 21.19 14.10 -9.96
C VAL A 63 19.97 13.93 -9.05
N PRO A 64 19.25 15.02 -8.71
CA PRO A 64 18.04 14.92 -7.90
C PRO A 64 16.85 14.28 -8.65
N TYR A 65 16.78 14.48 -9.96
CA TYR A 65 15.73 13.94 -10.84
C TYR A 65 16.38 13.44 -12.13
N GLY A 66 16.02 12.23 -12.58
CA GLY A 66 16.60 11.61 -13.76
C GLY A 66 16.32 10.12 -13.82
N ARG A 67 17.28 9.35 -14.36
CA ARG A 67 17.19 7.89 -14.32
C ARG A 67 17.25 7.41 -12.87
N GLY A 68 16.56 6.32 -12.54
CA GLY A 68 16.55 5.79 -11.17
C GLY A 68 17.96 5.57 -10.61
N GLU A 69 18.85 4.95 -11.39
CA GLU A 69 20.25 4.71 -11.02
C GLU A 69 21.03 6.01 -10.80
N ALA A 70 20.85 7.00 -11.68
CA ALA A 70 21.50 8.31 -11.58
C ALA A 70 21.01 9.11 -10.37
N MET A 71 19.77 8.87 -9.93
CA MET A 71 19.23 9.39 -8.68
C MET A 71 19.75 8.63 -7.46
N GLY A 72 20.46 7.51 -7.62
CA GLY A 72 20.88 6.63 -6.52
C GLY A 72 19.77 5.71 -6.02
N LEU A 73 18.68 5.49 -6.77
CA LEU A 73 17.64 4.54 -6.40
C LEU A 73 18.07 3.10 -6.72
N PRO A 74 17.67 2.10 -5.90
CA PRO A 74 18.05 0.73 -6.14
C PRO A 74 17.33 0.19 -7.39
N PRO A 75 17.98 -0.62 -8.25
CA PRO A 75 17.35 -1.20 -9.42
C PRO A 75 16.22 -2.17 -9.06
N ILE A 76 16.34 -2.87 -7.93
CA ILE A 76 15.34 -3.80 -7.40
C ILE A 76 15.15 -3.58 -5.90
N MET A 77 13.91 -3.70 -5.42
CA MET A 77 13.59 -3.54 -4.00
C MET A 77 14.32 -4.52 -3.06
N SER A 78 14.78 -5.68 -3.54
CA SER A 78 15.52 -6.62 -2.70
C SER A 78 16.91 -6.11 -2.29
N MET A 79 17.46 -5.07 -2.94
CA MET A 79 18.77 -4.51 -2.57
C MET A 79 18.76 -3.71 -1.27
N VAL A 80 17.61 -3.22 -0.81
CA VAL A 80 17.51 -2.55 0.50
C VAL A 80 17.35 -3.56 1.65
N TYR A 81 17.15 -4.85 1.34
CA TYR A 81 17.14 -5.96 2.28
C TYR A 81 18.50 -6.68 2.29
N PRO A 82 18.99 -7.17 3.44
CA PRO A 82 18.47 -6.99 4.80
C PRO A 82 19.00 -5.73 5.50
N SER A 83 19.95 -5.01 4.89
CA SER A 83 20.74 -3.98 5.58
C SER A 83 19.95 -2.75 6.00
N LEU A 84 19.00 -2.28 5.17
CA LEU A 84 18.18 -1.10 5.47
C LEU A 84 16.78 -1.50 5.94
N VAL A 85 16.28 -2.64 5.48
CA VAL A 85 14.98 -3.21 5.87
C VAL A 85 15.21 -4.66 6.29
N PRO A 86 15.41 -4.96 7.58
CA PRO A 86 15.69 -6.31 8.05
C PRO A 86 14.45 -7.22 8.04
N ASP A 87 13.26 -6.64 8.18
CA ASP A 87 12.01 -7.39 8.15
C ASP A 87 11.43 -7.47 6.74
N LYS A 88 11.43 -8.67 6.17
CA LYS A 88 10.84 -8.96 4.85
C LYS A 88 9.34 -8.68 4.78
N HIS A 89 8.61 -8.68 5.89
CA HIS A 89 7.18 -8.41 5.91
C HIS A 89 6.86 -6.96 5.52
N VAL A 90 7.83 -6.05 5.64
CA VAL A 90 7.69 -4.65 5.22
C VAL A 90 7.49 -4.51 3.71
N PHE A 91 7.96 -5.46 2.90
CA PHE A 91 7.72 -5.46 1.45
C PHE A 91 6.31 -5.88 1.07
N HIS A 92 5.56 -6.45 2.02
CA HIS A 92 4.24 -7.02 1.77
C HIS A 92 3.13 -6.18 2.36
N CYS A 93 2.01 -6.12 1.63
CA CYS A 93 0.76 -5.65 2.20
C CYS A 93 -0.09 -6.83 2.69
N ARG A 94 -0.75 -6.69 3.84
CA ARG A 94 -1.59 -7.75 4.46
C ARG A 94 -3.04 -7.75 3.95
N ALA A 95 -3.40 -6.83 3.07
CA ALA A 95 -4.73 -6.79 2.47
C ALA A 95 -5.01 -8.07 1.63
N PRO A 96 -6.27 -8.50 1.53
CA PRO A 96 -6.65 -9.55 0.59
C PRO A 96 -6.90 -8.94 -0.79
N SER A 97 -5.97 -9.04 -1.74
CA SER A 97 -6.30 -8.85 -3.16
C SER A 97 -6.87 -10.14 -3.76
N GLY A 98 -7.80 -10.00 -4.70
CA GLY A 98 -8.17 -11.10 -5.60
C GLY A 98 -6.98 -11.52 -6.46
N ASN A 99 -6.19 -12.50 -5.98
CA ASN A 99 -5.24 -13.42 -6.66
C ASN A 99 -4.26 -12.94 -7.77
N TYR A 100 -4.29 -11.70 -8.25
CA TYR A 100 -3.55 -11.28 -9.46
C TYR A 100 -2.54 -10.16 -9.23
N ALA A 101 -2.65 -9.35 -8.16
CA ALA A 101 -1.59 -8.44 -7.76
C ALA A 101 -0.57 -9.19 -6.90
N ALA A 102 0.73 -9.03 -7.20
CA ALA A 102 1.76 -9.53 -6.30
C ALA A 102 1.52 -8.92 -4.91
N LYS A 103 1.61 -9.71 -3.83
CA LYS A 103 1.44 -9.23 -2.44
C LYS A 103 2.47 -8.19 -2.01
N VAL A 104 3.36 -7.80 -2.91
CA VAL A 104 4.43 -6.82 -2.73
C VAL A 104 4.06 -5.50 -3.36
N PHE A 105 4.60 -4.42 -2.84
CA PHE A 105 4.47 -3.12 -3.47
C PHE A 105 5.15 -3.11 -4.84
N THR A 106 4.48 -2.53 -5.83
CA THR A 106 5.03 -2.37 -7.18
C THR A 106 5.94 -1.16 -7.22
N GLN A 107 7.18 -1.37 -7.66
CA GLN A 107 8.15 -0.32 -7.95
C GLN A 107 7.84 0.32 -9.31
N LEU A 108 7.68 1.64 -9.36
CA LEU A 108 7.34 2.35 -10.61
C LEU A 108 8.53 3.00 -11.32
N TRP A 109 9.70 3.12 -10.69
CA TRP A 109 10.91 3.50 -11.42
C TRP A 109 11.53 2.27 -12.06
N ALA A 110 12.02 2.44 -13.28
CA ALA A 110 12.65 1.38 -14.05
C ALA A 110 14.16 1.61 -14.16
N VAL A 111 14.88 0.51 -14.34
CA VAL A 111 16.29 0.49 -14.70
C VAL A 111 16.44 1.01 -16.14
N SER A 112 17.55 1.71 -16.42
CA SER A 112 17.79 2.30 -17.74
C SER A 112 17.60 1.28 -18.87
N GLY A 113 16.76 1.60 -19.86
CA GLY A 113 16.52 0.76 -21.03
C GLY A 113 15.50 -0.38 -20.84
N MET A 114 14.84 -0.46 -19.67
CA MET A 114 13.81 -1.46 -19.38
C MET A 114 12.46 -0.85 -18.97
N ASP A 115 12.24 0.45 -19.25
CA ASP A 115 10.96 1.09 -18.91
C ASP A 115 9.92 0.88 -20.01
N GLY A 116 8.82 0.21 -19.64
CA GLY A 116 7.66 -0.06 -20.49
C GLY A 116 6.39 0.62 -19.95
N LEU A 117 6.57 1.57 -19.04
CA LEU A 117 5.50 2.33 -18.41
C LEU A 117 5.52 3.75 -18.99
N PHE A 118 4.36 4.25 -19.40
CA PHE A 118 4.22 5.57 -20.01
C PHE A 118 3.69 6.61 -18.99
N PRO A 119 4.22 7.85 -19.00
CA PRO A 119 5.46 8.29 -19.66
C PRO A 119 6.71 7.65 -19.02
N PRO A 120 7.85 7.55 -19.73
CA PRO A 120 9.13 7.04 -19.20
C PRO A 120 9.54 7.66 -17.87
N TRP A 121 10.25 6.92 -17.03
CA TRP A 121 10.58 7.37 -15.66
C TRP A 121 11.32 8.71 -15.63
N PRO A 122 12.38 8.93 -16.44
CA PRO A 122 13.13 10.18 -16.41
C PRO A 122 12.27 11.40 -16.79
N GLU A 123 11.35 11.26 -17.73
CA GLU A 123 10.43 12.34 -18.12
C GLU A 123 9.43 12.62 -17.00
N TYR A 124 8.80 11.55 -16.50
CA TYR A 124 7.84 11.61 -15.40
C TYR A 124 8.41 12.28 -14.14
N VAL A 125 9.60 11.84 -13.69
CA VAL A 125 10.20 12.38 -12.46
C VAL A 125 10.67 13.82 -12.63
N ASN A 126 11.08 14.23 -13.83
CA ASN A 126 11.44 15.62 -14.10
C ASN A 126 10.21 16.54 -14.12
N GLN A 127 9.06 16.04 -14.58
CA GLN A 127 7.79 16.77 -14.58
C GLN A 127 7.23 16.91 -13.16
N TYR A 128 7.09 15.81 -12.43
CA TYR A 128 6.38 15.78 -11.15
C TYR A 128 7.28 15.96 -9.92
N LYS A 129 8.61 15.78 -10.04
CA LYS A 129 9.58 16.00 -8.97
C LYS A 129 9.21 15.24 -7.69
N GLU A 130 9.02 15.92 -6.57
CA GLU A 130 8.59 15.34 -5.29
C GLU A 130 7.23 14.62 -5.37
N ASP A 131 6.40 15.01 -6.34
CA ASP A 131 5.12 14.36 -6.63
C ASP A 131 5.26 13.18 -7.60
N ALA A 132 6.46 12.68 -7.91
CA ALA A 132 6.63 11.43 -8.66
C ALA A 132 6.34 10.22 -7.76
N VAL A 133 5.50 9.28 -8.20
CA VAL A 133 5.22 8.04 -7.47
C VAL A 133 6.41 7.07 -7.50
N LEU A 134 6.79 6.56 -6.33
CA LEU A 134 7.86 5.56 -6.19
C LEU A 134 7.33 4.13 -6.08
N LEU A 135 6.50 3.88 -5.06
CA LEU A 135 5.95 2.56 -4.77
C LEU A 135 4.44 2.63 -4.69
N VAL A 136 3.78 1.59 -5.19
CA VAL A 136 2.33 1.48 -5.18
C VAL A 136 1.84 0.18 -4.60
N ASP A 137 0.77 0.28 -3.82
CA ASP A 137 -0.01 -0.80 -3.27
C ASP A 137 -1.27 -0.98 -4.12
N MET A 138 -1.33 -2.11 -4.83
CA MET A 138 -2.52 -2.57 -5.56
C MET A 138 -3.22 -3.71 -4.82
N ASN A 139 -2.75 -4.08 -3.63
CA ASN A 139 -3.28 -5.22 -2.88
C ASN A 139 -4.60 -4.88 -2.15
N HIS A 140 -4.91 -3.59 -2.02
CA HIS A 140 -6.21 -3.10 -1.55
C HIS A 140 -7.22 -2.88 -2.67
N ASP A 141 -6.85 -3.18 -3.91
CA ASP A 141 -7.74 -3.02 -5.04
C ASP A 141 -8.82 -4.10 -5.03
N PRO A 142 -10.12 -3.75 -4.95
CA PRO A 142 -11.19 -4.74 -5.00
C PRO A 142 -11.38 -5.30 -6.42
N ALA A 143 -10.81 -4.67 -7.45
CA ALA A 143 -10.90 -5.16 -8.82
C ALA A 143 -10.11 -6.47 -9.00
N GLU A 144 -10.72 -7.48 -9.61
CA GLU A 144 -10.07 -8.78 -9.87
C GLU A 144 -8.95 -8.68 -10.93
N HIS A 145 -8.92 -7.60 -11.73
CA HIS A 145 -7.99 -7.45 -12.85
C HIS A 145 -7.37 -6.04 -12.91
N PRO A 146 -6.14 -5.83 -12.44
CA PRO A 146 -5.49 -4.51 -12.31
C PRO A 146 -5.11 -3.83 -13.63
N ARG A 147 -5.43 -4.43 -14.78
CA ARG A 147 -5.13 -3.93 -16.13
C ARG A 147 -6.38 -3.53 -16.91
N LEU A 148 -7.56 -3.55 -16.29
CA LEU A 148 -8.79 -3.19 -16.97
C LEU A 148 -8.97 -1.67 -16.95
N GLU A 149 -8.67 -1.01 -18.05
CA GLU A 149 -8.74 0.45 -18.18
C GLU A 149 -10.14 1.05 -17.88
N TYR A 150 -11.20 0.25 -18.02
CA TYR A 150 -12.59 0.70 -17.89
C TYR A 150 -13.22 0.42 -16.52
N VAL A 151 -12.47 -0.13 -15.56
CA VAL A 151 -12.98 -0.35 -14.19
C VAL A 151 -12.36 0.64 -13.23
N THR A 152 -13.07 0.92 -12.13
CA THR A 152 -12.52 1.77 -11.08
C THR A 152 -11.57 0.96 -10.22
N HIS A 153 -10.35 1.47 -10.09
CA HIS A 153 -9.32 0.87 -9.26
C HIS A 153 -9.10 1.66 -7.99
N TYR A 154 -8.66 0.96 -6.95
CA TYR A 154 -8.20 1.54 -5.70
C TYR A 154 -6.70 1.30 -5.52
N GLY A 155 -5.94 2.36 -5.25
CA GLY A 155 -4.50 2.27 -5.07
C GLY A 155 -3.97 3.17 -3.96
N ILE A 156 -2.89 2.76 -3.32
CA ILE A 156 -2.16 3.58 -2.34
C ILE A 156 -0.73 3.76 -2.86
N ALA A 157 -0.28 5.00 -3.02
CA ALA A 157 1.08 5.30 -3.48
C ALA A 157 1.86 6.06 -2.42
N ILE A 158 3.17 5.83 -2.38
CA ILE A 158 4.13 6.75 -1.76
C ILE A 158 4.95 7.45 -2.84
N TYR A 159 5.07 8.75 -2.65
CA TYR A 159 5.67 9.69 -3.58
C TYR A 159 7.13 9.96 -3.20
N LEU A 160 7.91 10.52 -4.12
CA LEU A 160 9.33 10.82 -3.92
C LEU A 160 9.52 11.72 -2.69
N GLY A 161 8.65 12.70 -2.48
CA GLY A 161 8.64 13.57 -1.30
C GLY A 161 8.10 12.93 -0.02
N GLY A 162 7.80 11.63 -0.02
CA GLY A 162 7.34 10.88 1.15
C GLY A 162 5.84 11.02 1.47
N GLN A 163 5.10 11.81 0.68
CA GLN A 163 3.65 11.86 0.81
C GLN A 163 3.04 10.52 0.41
N VAL A 164 2.04 10.07 1.18
CA VAL A 164 1.21 8.91 0.81
C VAL A 164 -0.14 9.42 0.34
N ARG A 165 -0.58 8.98 -0.85
CA ARG A 165 -1.92 9.30 -1.37
C ARG A 165 -2.68 8.02 -1.68
N VAL A 166 -3.98 8.09 -1.49
CA VAL A 166 -4.93 7.05 -1.87
C VAL A 166 -5.69 7.58 -3.08
N VAL A 167 -5.71 6.81 -4.16
CA VAL A 167 -6.37 7.17 -5.42
C VAL A 167 -7.46 6.16 -5.70
N HIS A 168 -8.61 6.66 -6.14
CA HIS A 168 -9.76 5.85 -6.57
C HIS A 168 -10.27 6.40 -7.90
N ARG A 169 -9.93 5.73 -9.00
CA ARG A 169 -10.19 6.21 -10.37
C ARG A 169 -10.23 5.08 -11.38
N VAL A 170 -10.98 5.28 -12.45
CA VAL A 170 -10.93 4.48 -13.68
C VAL A 170 -9.57 4.61 -14.38
N GLY A 171 -9.04 3.52 -14.94
CA GLY A 171 -7.78 3.48 -15.68
C GLY A 171 -6.87 2.36 -15.21
N THR A 172 -5.56 2.49 -15.41
CA THR A 172 -4.61 1.42 -15.10
C THR A 172 -3.63 1.85 -13.99
N PRO A 173 -3.72 1.32 -12.76
CA PRO A 173 -2.85 1.72 -11.64
C PRO A 173 -1.36 1.40 -11.83
N THR A 174 -1.00 0.57 -12.82
CA THR A 174 0.42 0.35 -13.16
C THR A 174 1.00 1.49 -13.99
N GLU A 175 0.17 2.34 -14.60
CA GLU A 175 0.61 3.49 -15.39
C GLU A 175 0.86 4.71 -14.50
N ARG A 176 1.87 5.51 -14.86
CA ARG A 176 2.28 6.67 -14.05
C ARG A 176 1.31 7.84 -14.17
N THR A 177 0.68 7.98 -15.33
CA THR A 177 -0.40 8.95 -15.62
C THR A 177 -1.65 8.73 -14.77
N TRP A 178 -1.90 7.50 -14.32
CA TRP A 178 -3.04 7.21 -13.47
C TRP A 178 -2.90 7.89 -12.10
N TRP A 179 -1.70 7.90 -11.54
CA TRP A 179 -1.40 8.51 -10.25
C TRP A 179 -1.30 10.03 -10.32
N ASN A 180 -0.75 10.55 -11.42
CA ASN A 180 -0.70 11.97 -11.71
C ASN A 180 -1.24 12.19 -13.12
N PRO A 181 -2.54 12.50 -13.27
CA PRO A 181 -3.04 12.93 -14.57
C PRO A 181 -2.42 14.29 -14.91
N GLU A 182 -2.19 14.53 -16.20
CA GLU A 182 -1.78 15.82 -16.73
C GLU A 182 -2.76 16.95 -16.38
#